data_AF-A0A817EW19-F1
#
_entry.id   AF-A0A817EW19-F1
#
_cell.length_a   1.000
_cell.length_b   1.000
_cell.length_c   1.000
_cell.angle_alpha   90.00
_cell.angle_beta   90.00
_cell.angle_gamma   90.00
#
_symmetry.space_group_name_H-M   'P 1'
#
loop_
_entity.id
_entity.type
_entity.pdbx_description
1 polymer ?
#
loop_
_entity_poly.entity_id
_entity_poly.type
_entity_poly.pdbx_seq_one_letter_code
_entity_poly.pdbx_strand_id
1 'polypeptide(L)'
;MANDPMVARLKPDQVQEITTAFMEFDVNRNGVITGAEMKECLRKSNIQFQDAEVDRVISNMDSNRDGTVSYDEYMKFMARVYLGEHSQFQVGQPSGSVPPYNQNQPPYRQ
;
A
#
# COMPACT_ATOMS: atom_id res chain seq x y z
N MET A 1 8.72 15.40 15.59
CA MET A 1 7.79 14.55 14.83
C MET A 1 7.80 15.05 13.40
N ALA A 2 8.48 14.34 12.50
CA ALA A 2 8.63 14.77 11.11
C ALA A 2 7.27 14.64 10.40
N ASN A 3 6.78 15.73 9.82
CA ASN A 3 5.61 15.70 8.96
C ASN A 3 6.04 15.11 7.61
N ASP A 4 6.04 13.79 7.48
CA ASP A 4 6.35 13.14 6.22
C ASP A 4 5.29 13.48 5.17
N PRO A 5 5.66 14.16 4.06
CA PRO A 5 4.70 14.71 3.11
C PRO A 5 3.91 13.64 2.35
N MET A 6 4.37 12.39 2.36
CA MET A 6 3.66 11.25 1.78
C MET A 6 2.44 10.86 2.62
N VAL A 7 2.59 10.78 3.93
CA VAL A 7 1.49 10.44 4.84
C VAL A 7 0.43 11.53 4.84
N ALA A 8 0.85 12.80 4.72
CA ALA A 8 -0.06 13.94 4.62
C ALA A 8 -0.94 13.95 3.36
N ARG A 9 -0.59 13.17 2.33
CA ARG A 9 -1.37 13.05 1.08
C ARG A 9 -2.37 11.91 1.10
N LEU A 10 -2.38 11.09 2.15
CA LEU A 10 -3.38 10.05 2.35
C LEU A 10 -4.69 10.65 2.85
N LYS A 11 -5.81 10.08 2.40
CA LYS A 11 -7.13 10.42 2.94
C LYS A 11 -7.30 9.80 4.34
N PRO A 12 -8.09 10.41 5.23
CA PRO A 12 -8.33 9.87 6.58
C PRO A 12 -8.85 8.43 6.55
N ASP A 13 -9.71 8.12 5.57
CA ASP A 13 -10.24 6.78 5.33
C ASP A 13 -9.12 5.75 5.05
N GLN A 14 -8.16 6.10 4.17
CA GLN A 14 -7.01 5.25 3.85
C GLN A 14 -6.08 5.08 5.04
N VAL A 15 -5.85 6.15 5.80
CA VAL A 15 -5.09 6.09 7.05
C VAL A 15 -5.74 5.13 8.04
N GLN A 16 -7.07 5.13 8.16
CA GLN A 16 -7.80 4.21 9.02
C GLN A 16 -7.70 2.76 8.54
N GLU A 17 -7.81 2.50 7.24
CA GLU A 17 -7.62 1.15 6.68
C GLU A 17 -6.21 0.61 6.98
N ILE A 18 -5.19 1.43 6.70
CA ILE A 18 -3.78 1.11 6.97
C ILE A 18 -3.56 0.86 8.47
N THR A 19 -4.13 1.71 9.33
CA THR A 19 -3.99 1.58 10.79
C THR A 19 -4.66 0.30 11.30
N THR A 20 -5.86 0.00 10.79
CA THR A 20 -6.59 -1.22 11.14
C THR A 20 -5.79 -2.44 10.75
N ALA A 21 -5.29 -2.48 9.51
CA ALA A 21 -4.44 -3.56 9.05
C ALA A 21 -3.21 -3.71 9.96
N PHE A 22 -2.50 -2.62 10.27
CA PHE A 22 -1.35 -2.65 11.18
C PHE A 22 -1.71 -3.27 12.54
N MET A 23 -2.85 -2.92 13.12
CA MET A 23 -3.32 -3.49 14.39
C MET A 23 -3.69 -4.97 14.30
N GLU A 24 -4.08 -5.45 13.13
CA GLU A 24 -4.29 -6.89 12.89
C GLU A 24 -2.97 -7.65 12.70
N PHE A 25 -1.94 -7.00 12.17
CA PHE A 25 -0.59 -7.56 12.05
C PHE A 25 0.19 -7.53 13.38
N ASP A 26 0.04 -6.47 14.18
CA ASP A 26 0.69 -6.27 15.48
C ASP A 26 -0.08 -6.99 16.60
N VAL A 27 0.18 -8.29 16.75
CA VAL A 27 -0.50 -9.17 17.72
C VAL A 27 -0.20 -8.74 19.16
N ASN A 28 1.04 -8.32 19.45
CA ASN A 28 1.47 -7.95 20.79
C ASN A 28 1.17 -6.46 21.13
N ARG A 29 0.73 -5.66 20.14
CA ARG A 29 0.41 -4.23 20.26
C ARG A 29 1.57 -3.40 20.79
N ASN A 30 2.80 -3.74 20.42
CA ASN A 30 4.00 -3.01 20.82
C ASN A 30 4.29 -1.81 19.89
N GLY A 31 3.52 -1.64 18.80
CA GLY A 31 3.70 -0.57 17.82
C GLY A 31 4.73 -0.88 16.73
N VAL A 32 5.24 -2.12 16.66
CA VAL A 32 6.18 -2.61 15.64
C VAL A 32 5.81 -4.03 15.21
N ILE A 33 5.79 -4.30 13.90
CA ILE A 33 5.53 -5.64 13.39
C ILE A 33 6.87 -6.35 13.24
N THR A 34 7.11 -7.37 14.05
CA THR A 34 8.28 -8.23 13.86
C THR A 34 8.08 -9.18 12.68
N GLY A 35 9.18 -9.67 12.10
CA GLY A 35 9.08 -10.66 11.02
C GLY A 35 8.33 -11.94 11.40
N ALA A 36 8.34 -12.31 12.68
CA ALA A 36 7.57 -13.44 13.20
C ALA A 36 6.05 -13.13 13.18
N GLU A 37 5.65 -11.94 13.62
CA GLU A 37 4.26 -11.50 13.64
C GLU A 37 3.70 -11.34 12.22
N MET A 38 4.50 -10.78 11.31
CA MET A 38 4.11 -10.70 9.90
C MET A 38 3.86 -12.09 9.31
N LYS A 39 4.75 -13.07 9.55
CA LYS A 39 4.56 -14.45 9.09
C LYS A 39 3.30 -15.08 9.67
N GLU A 40 3.02 -14.85 10.95
CA GLU A 40 1.83 -15.41 11.59
C GLU A 40 0.55 -14.78 11.03
N CYS A 41 0.52 -13.47 10.84
CA CYS A 41 -0.65 -12.79 10.29
C CYS A 41 -0.88 -13.09 8.82
N LEU A 42 0.16 -13.23 8.00
CA LEU A 42 0.01 -13.70 6.60
C LEU A 42 -0.58 -15.12 6.52
N ARG A 43 -0.18 -16.01 7.44
CA ARG A 43 -0.81 -17.34 7.58
C ARG A 43 -2.28 -17.23 8.01
N LYS A 44 -2.63 -16.30 8.90
CA LYS A 44 -4.01 -16.05 9.36
C LYS A 44 -4.89 -15.43 8.28
N SER A 45 -4.36 -14.52 7.45
CA SER A 45 -5.07 -13.89 6.33
C SER A 45 -5.28 -14.83 5.13
N ASN A 46 -4.87 -16.11 5.23
CA ASN A 46 -4.98 -17.12 4.18
C ASN A 46 -4.27 -16.73 2.87
N ILE A 47 -3.29 -15.81 2.94
CA ILE A 47 -2.47 -15.42 1.80
C ILE A 47 -1.19 -16.26 1.85
N GLN A 48 -0.98 -17.10 0.83
CA GLN A 48 0.17 -17.99 0.73
C GLN A 48 1.41 -17.20 0.31
N PHE A 49 2.24 -16.80 1.27
CA PHE A 49 3.58 -16.24 1.01
C PHE A 49 4.65 -17.23 1.44
N GLN A 50 5.75 -17.33 0.69
CA GLN A 50 6.93 -18.07 1.12
C GLN A 50 7.76 -17.24 2.10
N ASP A 51 8.49 -17.90 3.02
CA ASP A 51 9.38 -17.24 3.97
C ASP A 51 10.33 -16.23 3.30
N ALA A 52 10.83 -16.57 2.10
CA ALA A 52 11.71 -15.70 1.32
C ALA A 52 11.00 -14.45 0.77
N GLU A 53 9.70 -14.52 0.47
CA GLU A 53 8.91 -13.35 0.06
C GLU A 53 8.61 -12.45 1.26
N VAL A 54 8.30 -13.04 2.41
CA VAL A 54 8.11 -12.28 3.65
C VAL A 54 9.38 -11.54 4.03
N ASP A 55 10.53 -12.22 3.96
CA ASP A 55 11.84 -11.61 4.24
C ASP A 55 12.15 -10.44 3.29
N ARG A 56 11.84 -10.61 2.00
CA ARG A 56 11.96 -9.52 1.01
C ARG A 56 11.03 -8.36 1.32
N VAL A 57 9.77 -8.61 1.68
CA VAL A 57 8.80 -7.56 1.99
C VAL A 57 9.23 -6.79 3.24
N ILE A 58 9.65 -7.50 4.29
CA ILE A 58 10.20 -6.90 5.51
C ILE A 58 11.41 -6.06 5.13
N SER A 59 12.39 -6.60 4.41
CA SER A 59 13.61 -5.87 4.05
C SER A 59 13.35 -4.64 3.14
N ASN A 60 12.23 -4.62 2.41
CA ASN A 60 11.80 -3.44 1.64
C ASN A 60 11.08 -2.39 2.49
N MET A 61 10.38 -2.81 3.55
CA MET A 61 9.68 -1.91 4.49
C MET A 61 10.63 -1.36 5.57
N ASP A 62 11.50 -2.23 6.09
CA ASP A 62 12.50 -2.02 7.14
C ASP A 62 13.65 -1.13 6.63
N SER A 63 13.46 0.18 6.73
CA SER A 63 14.42 1.17 6.23
C SER A 63 15.56 1.38 7.21
N ASN A 64 15.31 1.20 8.51
CA ASN A 64 16.32 1.27 9.56
C ASN A 64 17.11 -0.04 9.74
N ARG A 65 16.69 -1.14 9.11
CA ARG A 65 17.30 -2.48 9.20
C ARG A 65 17.36 -3.01 10.62
N ASP A 66 16.33 -2.72 11.41
CA ASP A 66 16.22 -3.21 12.78
C ASP A 66 15.54 -4.59 12.85
N GLY A 67 15.11 -5.14 11.71
CA GLY A 67 14.41 -6.43 11.61
C GLY A 67 12.95 -6.36 12.06
N THR A 68 12.43 -5.15 12.28
CA THR A 68 11.05 -4.88 12.68
C THR A 68 10.51 -3.70 11.87
N VAL A 69 9.23 -3.74 11.53
CA VAL A 69 8.57 -2.67 10.78
C VAL A 69 7.81 -1.79 11.77
N SER A 70 8.30 -0.58 11.98
CA SER A 70 7.64 0.39 12.86
C SER A 70 6.36 0.93 12.23
N TYR A 71 5.42 1.40 13.06
CA TYR A 71 4.19 2.06 12.57
C TYR A 71 4.46 3.18 11.54
N ASP A 72 5.49 4.00 11.78
CA ASP A 72 5.91 5.07 10.86
C ASP A 72 6.41 4.53 9.51
N GLU A 73 7.20 3.46 9.53
CA GLU A 73 7.75 2.82 8.32
C GLU A 73 6.64 2.14 7.51
N TYR A 74 5.71 1.47 8.20
CA TYR A 74 4.53 0.88 7.58
C TYR A 74 3.65 1.94 6.92
N MET A 75 3.35 3.05 7.61
CA MET A 75 2.58 4.16 7.05
C MET A 75 3.27 4.77 5.84
N LYS A 76 4.60 4.94 5.86
CA LYS A 76 5.36 5.47 4.73
C LYS A 76 5.34 4.53 3.53
N PHE A 77 5.53 3.23 3.77
CA PHE A 77 5.48 2.23 2.71
C PHE A 77 4.10 2.18 2.07
N MET A 78 3.04 2.08 2.90
CA MET A 78 1.67 2.14 2.42
C MET A 78 1.39 3.45 1.70
N ALA A 79 1.80 4.60 2.24
CA ALA A 79 1.66 5.88 1.57
C ALA A 79 2.29 5.88 0.16
N ARG A 80 3.47 5.29 -0.02
CA ARG A 80 4.10 5.15 -1.35
C ARG A 80 3.31 4.24 -2.29
N VAL A 81 2.78 3.13 -1.78
CA VAL A 81 1.96 2.18 -2.54
C VAL A 81 0.63 2.83 -2.95
N TYR A 82 -0.07 3.47 -2.02
CA TYR A 82 -1.37 4.14 -2.24
C TYR A 82 -1.26 5.39 -3.10
N LEU A 83 -0.17 6.16 -2.99
CA LEU A 83 0.11 7.31 -3.86
C LEU A 83 0.62 6.91 -5.24
N GLY A 84 0.91 5.62 -5.46
CA GLY A 84 1.16 5.08 -6.78
C GLY A 84 2.56 5.38 -7.33
N GLU A 85 3.61 5.41 -6.51
CA GLU A 85 4.99 5.36 -7.02
C GLU A 85 5.41 3.94 -7.47
N HIS A 86 4.45 3.03 -7.62
CA HIS A 86 4.63 1.75 -8.29
C HIS A 86 4.65 1.93 -9.82
N SER A 87 5.51 2.84 -10.31
CA SER A 87 5.90 2.86 -11.73
C SER A 87 6.73 1.60 -11.99
N GLN A 88 6.11 0.44 -12.27
CA GLN A 88 6.61 -0.67 -13.13
C GLN A 88 5.65 -1.87 -13.28
N PHE A 89 4.44 -1.89 -12.70
CA PHE A 89 3.40 -2.85 -13.16
C PHE A 89 2.28 -2.10 -13.85
N GLN A 90 2.49 -1.92 -15.15
CA GLN A 90 1.49 -1.42 -16.09
C GLN A 90 0.39 -2.48 -16.23
N VAL A 91 -0.59 -2.48 -15.31
CA VAL A 91 -1.91 -3.04 -15.64
C VAL A 91 -2.47 -2.10 -16.69
N GLY A 92 -2.66 -2.61 -17.91
CA GLY A 92 -3.01 -1.80 -19.08
C GLY A 92 -4.13 -0.81 -18.79
N GLN A 93 -3.83 0.47 -18.97
CA GLN A 93 -4.86 1.47 -19.24
C GLN A 93 -5.43 1.13 -20.63
N PRO A 94 -6.73 0.83 -20.80
CA PRO A 94 -7.39 1.30 -22.00
C PRO A 94 -7.52 2.82 -21.85
N SER A 95 -6.63 3.56 -22.51
CA SER A 95 -6.81 5.00 -22.74
C SER A 95 -8.15 5.22 -23.42
N GLY A 96 -9.15 5.55 -22.62
CA GLY A 96 -10.48 5.96 -23.04
C GLY A 96 -10.80 7.30 -22.41
N SER A 97 -9.91 8.28 -22.60
CA SER A 97 -10.26 9.69 -22.44
C SER A 97 -11.44 9.96 -23.34
N VAL A 98 -12.66 9.96 -22.81
CA VAL A 98 -13.79 10.58 -23.50
C VAL A 98 -13.43 12.05 -23.67
N PRO A 99 -13.21 12.55 -24.90
CA PRO A 99 -13.01 13.99 -25.08
C PRO A 99 -14.26 14.71 -24.59
N PRO A 100 -14.15 15.93 -24.04
CA PRO A 100 -15.31 16.73 -23.70
C PRO A 100 -16.19 16.81 -24.95
N TYR A 101 -17.46 16.42 -24.81
CA TYR A 101 -18.43 16.34 -25.89
C TYR A 101 -18.42 17.65 -26.69
N ASN A 102 -17.78 17.64 -27.87
CA ASN A 102 -17.72 18.81 -28.72
C ASN A 102 -19.02 18.86 -29.52
N GLN A 103 -19.72 19.99 -29.42
CA GLN A 103 -21.14 20.22 -29.75
C GLN A 103 -21.52 20.10 -31.25
N ASN A 104 -20.72 19.42 -32.08
CA ASN A 104 -20.82 19.43 -33.54
C ASN A 104 -20.65 18.06 -34.23
N GLN A 105 -20.98 16.93 -33.60
CA GLN A 105 -21.04 15.64 -34.30
C GLN A 105 -22.47 15.32 -34.78
N PRO A 106 -22.71 15.08 -36.09
CA PRO A 106 -24.01 14.63 -36.57
C PRO A 106 -24.27 13.17 -36.17
N PRO A 107 -25.54 12.74 -36.02
CA PRO A 107 -25.87 11.41 -35.52
C PRO A 107 -25.46 10.33 -36.53
N TYR A 108 -24.88 9.26 -36.00
CA TYR A 108 -24.45 8.06 -36.72
C TYR A 108 -25.50 7.59 -37.74
N ARG A 109 -25.12 7.51 -39.02
CA ARG A 109 -25.83 6.68 -40.01
C ARG A 109 -25.07 5.37 -40.20
N GLN A 110 -25.71 4.25 -39.91
CA GLN A 110 -26.11 3.29 -40.95
C GLN A 110 -27.47 2.71 -40.59
#